data_AF-A0A1A8D219-F1
#
_entry.id   AF-A0A1A8D219-F1
#
_cell.length_a   1.000
_cell.length_b   1.000
_cell.length_c   1.000
_cell.angle_alpha   90.00
_cell.angle_beta   90.00
_cell.angle_gamma   90.00
#
_symmetry.space_group_name_H-M   'P 1'
#
loop_
_entity.id
_entity.type
_entity.pdbx_description
1 polymer ?
#
loop_
_entity_poly.entity_id
_entity_poly.type
_entity_poly.pdbx_seq_one_letter_code
_entity_poly.pdbx_strand_id
1 'polypeptide(L)'
;LQRSPNTLDPLSLYQIFVLPVEGIMEFDCSSPTSLDLATKLKPPAEYITAQLHVQSVGLNLDFTIGDGVLYGGFYNEPLESGRTYYIIIRAVSQWKTDSKSCCVLWAKVAGASYILRASLLSAAAFIGLVAMVILAGYSFIWCTKRT
;
A
#
# COMPACT_ATOMS: atom_id res chain seq x y z
N LEU A 1 5.64 6.67 -15.20
CA LEU A 1 5.94 5.84 -16.39
C LEU A 1 5.22 6.50 -17.56
N GLN A 2 5.93 7.12 -18.50
CA GLN A 2 5.32 7.80 -19.64
C GLN A 2 5.58 6.97 -20.89
N ARG A 3 4.56 6.28 -21.39
CA ARG A 3 4.60 5.53 -22.67
C ARG A 3 3.46 6.02 -23.54
N SER A 4 3.74 6.27 -24.81
CA SER A 4 2.70 6.59 -25.80
C SER A 4 1.95 5.30 -26.18
N PRO A 5 0.61 5.28 -26.15
CA PRO A 5 -0.15 4.13 -26.63
C PRO A 5 0.11 3.94 -28.14
N ASN A 6 0.56 2.74 -28.53
CA ASN A 6 0.70 2.34 -29.94
C ASN A 6 -0.36 1.25 -30.23
N THR A 7 -1.14 1.42 -31.30
CA THR A 7 -2.18 0.48 -31.71
C THR A 7 -1.63 -0.85 -32.22
N LEU A 8 -0.34 -0.92 -32.52
CA LEU A 8 0.38 -2.15 -32.89
C LEU A 8 1.10 -2.82 -31.70
N ASP A 9 1.02 -2.23 -30.50
CA ASP A 9 1.66 -2.81 -29.32
C ASP A 9 0.86 -4.04 -28.89
N PRO A 10 1.47 -5.23 -28.75
CA PRO A 10 0.77 -6.42 -28.28
C PRO A 10 0.45 -6.34 -26.78
N LEU A 11 0.74 -5.21 -26.13
CA LEU A 11 0.41 -4.95 -24.74
C LEU A 11 -1.09 -4.68 -24.61
N SER A 12 -1.77 -5.53 -23.86
CA SER A 12 -3.23 -5.55 -23.82
C SER A 12 -3.76 -4.93 -22.52
N LEU A 13 -3.15 -5.27 -21.38
CA LEU A 13 -3.66 -4.87 -20.08
C LEU A 13 -2.58 -4.75 -19.00
N TYR A 14 -2.87 -3.93 -18.01
CA TYR A 14 -2.16 -3.85 -16.74
C TYR A 14 -3.03 -4.42 -15.62
N GLN A 15 -2.42 -5.13 -14.70
CA GLN A 15 -3.02 -5.59 -13.46
C GLN A 15 -2.19 -5.06 -12.29
N ILE A 16 -2.87 -4.66 -11.22
CA ILE A 16 -2.23 -4.18 -10.01
C ILE A 16 -2.56 -5.16 -8.89
N PHE A 17 -1.51 -5.68 -8.26
CA PHE A 17 -1.58 -6.63 -7.16
C PHE A 17 -1.15 -5.96 -5.86
N VAL A 18 -1.83 -6.31 -4.78
CA VAL A 18 -1.47 -5.93 -3.41
C VAL A 18 -1.13 -7.21 -2.65
N LEU A 19 0.07 -7.24 -2.05
CA LEU A 19 0.60 -8.40 -1.33
C LEU A 19 0.99 -8.00 0.09
N PRO A 20 0.37 -8.53 1.15
CA PRO A 20 0.77 -8.29 2.53
C PRO A 20 2.09 -8.99 2.80
N VAL A 21 3.07 -8.27 3.36
CA VAL A 21 4.39 -8.81 3.68
C VAL A 21 4.31 -9.72 4.90
N GLU A 22 3.92 -10.98 4.71
CA GLU A 22 3.94 -12.05 5.71
C GLU A 22 4.90 -13.17 5.27
N GLY A 23 5.98 -13.41 6.02
CA GLY A 23 6.89 -14.54 5.76
C GLY A 23 7.71 -14.42 4.47
N ILE A 24 8.10 -15.57 3.90
CA ILE A 24 8.79 -15.67 2.61
C ILE A 24 7.72 -15.64 1.52
N MET A 25 7.67 -14.57 0.74
CA MET A 25 6.69 -14.42 -0.34
C MET A 25 7.29 -14.79 -1.69
N GLU A 26 6.63 -15.69 -2.39
CA GLU A 26 6.92 -16.04 -3.78
C GLU A 26 5.74 -15.58 -4.64
N PHE A 27 5.96 -14.56 -5.47
CA PHE A 27 4.95 -14.06 -6.41
C PHE A 27 5.21 -14.64 -7.79
N ASP A 28 4.28 -15.43 -8.32
CA ASP A 28 4.36 -15.91 -9.69
C ASP A 28 3.86 -14.84 -10.67
N CYS A 29 4.79 -14.26 -11.43
CA CYS A 29 4.45 -13.28 -12.46
C CYS A 29 3.76 -13.89 -13.69
N SER A 30 3.89 -15.20 -13.90
CA SER A 30 3.45 -15.88 -15.11
C SER A 30 1.94 -16.06 -15.12
N SER A 31 1.37 -16.45 -13.99
CA SER A 31 -0.07 -16.53 -13.79
C SER A 31 -0.60 -15.25 -13.14
N PRO A 32 -1.90 -14.91 -13.30
CA PRO A 32 -2.53 -13.85 -12.50
C PRO A 32 -2.73 -14.27 -11.02
N THR A 33 -1.97 -15.27 -10.53
CA THR A 33 -2.21 -16.14 -9.37
C THR A 33 -3.66 -16.37 -8.98
N SER A 34 -4.10 -17.59 -9.31
CA SER A 34 -5.11 -18.41 -8.66
C SER A 34 -6.43 -17.75 -8.23
N LEU A 35 -7.39 -17.81 -9.16
CA LEU A 35 -8.80 -18.11 -8.86
C LEU A 35 -9.00 -19.50 -8.19
N ASP A 36 -8.00 -20.06 -7.49
CA ASP A 36 -8.19 -21.27 -6.67
C ASP A 36 -8.85 -20.89 -5.34
N LEU A 37 -10.03 -20.27 -5.45
CA LEU A 37 -11.00 -20.22 -4.38
C LEU A 37 -11.47 -21.64 -3.98
N ALA A 38 -11.22 -22.64 -4.83
CA ALA A 38 -11.71 -24.01 -4.68
C ALA A 38 -10.81 -24.94 -3.84
N THR A 39 -9.52 -24.62 -3.63
CA THR A 39 -8.55 -25.57 -3.02
C THR A 39 -7.74 -25.02 -1.85
N LYS A 40 -7.75 -23.71 -1.57
CA LYS A 40 -7.09 -23.16 -0.37
C LYS A 40 -8.09 -22.85 0.74
N LEU A 41 -7.91 -23.49 1.90
CA LEU A 41 -8.62 -23.20 3.16
C LEU A 41 -8.41 -21.76 3.68
N LYS A 42 -7.59 -20.95 3.01
CA LYS A 42 -7.27 -19.57 3.40
C LYS A 42 -7.30 -18.72 2.12
N PRO A 43 -7.98 -17.55 2.13
CA PRO A 43 -7.97 -16.65 0.99
C PRO A 43 -6.52 -16.33 0.59
N PRO A 44 -6.25 -16.14 -0.72
CA PRO A 44 -4.90 -15.80 -1.16
C PRO A 44 -4.47 -14.51 -0.45
N ALA A 45 -3.25 -14.51 0.09
CA ALA A 45 -2.70 -13.32 0.75
C ALA A 45 -2.62 -12.15 -0.24
N GLU A 46 -2.37 -12.44 -1.51
CA GLU A 46 -2.34 -11.48 -2.60
C GLU A 46 -3.70 -11.34 -3.29
N TYR A 47 -4.07 -10.10 -3.62
CA TYR A 47 -5.29 -9.83 -4.38
C TYR A 47 -5.04 -8.82 -5.50
N ILE A 48 -5.84 -8.93 -6.56
CA ILE A 48 -5.87 -7.96 -7.66
C ILE A 48 -6.79 -6.81 -7.22
N THR A 49 -6.24 -5.60 -7.18
CA THR A 49 -6.99 -4.39 -6.82
C THR A 49 -7.58 -3.69 -8.05
N ALA A 50 -6.92 -3.82 -9.20
CA ALA A 50 -7.34 -3.18 -10.43
C ALA A 50 -6.87 -3.94 -11.67
N GLN A 51 -7.70 -3.90 -12.71
CA GLN A 51 -7.29 -4.23 -14.07
C GLN A 51 -7.59 -3.05 -14.98
N LEU A 52 -6.60 -2.65 -15.78
CA LEU A 52 -6.68 -1.49 -16.64
C LEU A 52 -6.33 -1.91 -18.06
N HIS A 53 -7.23 -1.70 -19.01
CA HIS A 53 -6.95 -1.96 -20.41
C HIS A 53 -6.00 -0.87 -20.94
N VAL A 54 -5.01 -1.23 -21.76
CA VAL A 54 -4.03 -0.24 -22.25
C VAL A 54 -4.70 0.90 -23.02
N GLN A 55 -5.81 0.61 -23.69
CA GLN A 55 -6.62 1.62 -24.39
C GLN A 55 -7.29 2.63 -23.43
N SER A 56 -7.59 2.22 -22.20
CA SER A 56 -8.17 3.08 -21.16
C SER A 56 -7.11 3.76 -20.29
N VAL A 57 -5.85 3.35 -20.37
CA VAL A 57 -4.74 3.98 -19.67
C VAL A 57 -4.24 5.17 -20.51
N GLY A 58 -4.70 6.36 -20.15
CA GLY A 58 -4.19 7.61 -20.71
C GLY A 58 -2.73 7.88 -20.32
N LEU A 59 -2.22 9.06 -20.71
CA LEU A 59 -0.82 9.43 -20.44
C LEU A 59 -0.48 9.46 -18.93
N ASN A 60 -1.47 9.79 -18.10
CA ASN A 60 -1.42 9.78 -16.63
C ASN A 60 -2.70 9.13 -16.10
N LEU A 61 -2.57 8.24 -15.13
CA LEU A 61 -3.69 7.63 -14.43
C LEU A 61 -3.45 7.76 -12.92
N ASP A 62 -4.36 8.46 -12.25
CA ASP A 62 -4.36 8.58 -10.80
C ASP A 62 -5.06 7.35 -10.23
N PHE A 63 -4.30 6.55 -9.47
CA PHE A 63 -4.78 5.33 -8.83
C PHE A 63 -4.47 5.39 -7.34
N THR A 64 -5.51 5.32 -6.51
CA THR A 64 -5.38 5.24 -5.06
C THR A 64 -5.49 3.79 -4.65
N ILE A 65 -4.62 3.32 -3.74
CA ILE A 65 -4.64 1.94 -3.26
C ILE A 65 -5.46 1.89 -1.97
N GLY A 66 -6.40 0.94 -1.89
CA GLY A 66 -7.29 0.71 -0.76
C GLY A 66 -8.42 1.72 -0.59
N ASP A 67 -8.93 2.30 -1.68
CA ASP A 67 -10.02 3.28 -1.63
C ASP A 67 -11.44 2.68 -1.68
N GLY A 68 -11.56 1.36 -1.81
CA GLY A 68 -12.86 0.67 -1.88
C GLY A 68 -13.59 0.84 -3.21
N VAL A 69 -12.94 1.35 -4.26
CA VAL A 69 -13.54 1.53 -5.58
C VAL A 69 -13.32 0.29 -6.47
N LEU A 70 -14.25 0.03 -7.39
CA LEU A 70 -14.13 -1.03 -8.39
C LEU A 70 -13.37 -0.53 -9.64
N TYR A 71 -12.26 -1.19 -9.97
CA TYR A 71 -11.43 -0.89 -11.14
C TYR A 71 -11.34 -2.08 -12.08
N GLY A 72 -11.95 -1.97 -13.26
CA GLY A 72 -11.94 -3.04 -14.26
C GLY A 72 -12.52 -4.37 -13.75
N GLY A 73 -13.50 -4.30 -12.84
CA GLY A 73 -14.15 -5.47 -12.24
C GLY A 73 -13.48 -6.00 -10.96
N PHE A 74 -12.39 -5.40 -10.51
CA PHE A 74 -11.68 -5.77 -9.28
C PHE A 74 -11.93 -4.76 -8.18
N TYR A 75 -12.17 -5.25 -6.96
CA TYR A 75 -12.44 -4.41 -5.80
C TYR A 75 -11.13 -4.01 -5.12
N ASN A 76 -10.92 -2.70 -4.94
CA ASN A 76 -9.75 -2.17 -4.27
C ASN A 76 -9.91 -2.18 -2.76
N GLU A 77 -9.67 -3.33 -2.13
CA GLU A 77 -9.89 -3.53 -0.70
C GLU A 77 -9.06 -2.56 0.17
N PRO A 78 -9.68 -1.90 1.17
CA PRO A 78 -8.97 -1.03 2.11
C PRO A 78 -7.80 -1.74 2.81
N LEU A 79 -6.65 -1.07 2.85
CA LEU A 79 -5.45 -1.63 3.49
C LEU A 79 -5.61 -1.67 5.02
N GLU A 80 -5.29 -2.80 5.63
CA GLU A 80 -5.29 -2.90 7.09
C GLU A 80 -4.21 -2.01 7.72
N SER A 81 -4.59 -1.31 8.80
CA SER A 81 -3.69 -0.46 9.57
C SER A 81 -2.54 -1.27 10.21
N GLY A 82 -1.33 -0.74 10.12
CA GLY A 82 -0.13 -1.36 10.71
C GLY A 82 0.46 -2.52 9.92
N ARG A 83 -0.19 -2.96 8.83
CA ARG A 83 0.37 -3.95 7.90
C ARG A 83 1.21 -3.29 6.82
N THR A 84 2.22 -4.03 6.37
CA THR A 84 3.08 -3.63 5.27
C THR A 84 2.67 -4.41 4.02
N TYR A 85 2.63 -3.73 2.87
CA TYR A 85 2.23 -4.31 1.60
C TYR A 85 3.26 -4.04 0.51
N TYR A 86 3.42 -4.97 -0.43
CA TYR A 86 4.04 -4.74 -1.71
C TYR A 86 2.99 -4.53 -2.78
N ILE A 87 3.25 -3.56 -3.65
CA ILE A 87 2.41 -3.24 -4.80
C ILE A 87 3.15 -3.71 -6.04
N ILE A 88 2.58 -4.68 -6.74
CA ILE A 88 3.18 -5.24 -7.95
C ILE A 88 2.31 -4.88 -9.13
N ILE A 89 2.93 -4.32 -10.18
CA ILE A 89 2.27 -4.06 -11.45
C ILE A 89 2.65 -5.17 -12.42
N ARG A 90 1.66 -5.86 -12.95
CA ARG A 90 1.80 -6.88 -14.00
C ARG A 90 1.32 -6.30 -15.33
N ALA A 91 2.22 -6.23 -16.29
CA ALA A 91 1.94 -5.87 -17.67
C ALA A 91 1.74 -7.16 -18.48
N VAL A 92 0.63 -7.28 -19.19
CA VAL A 92 0.28 -8.47 -19.97
C VAL A 92 0.18 -8.11 -21.43
N SER A 93 0.92 -8.86 -22.24
CA SER A 93 0.86 -8.82 -23.68
C SER A 93 0.14 -10.06 -24.19
N GLN A 94 -0.97 -9.87 -24.90
CA GLN A 94 -1.71 -10.95 -25.53
C GLN A 94 -1.61 -10.80 -27.04
N TRP A 95 -1.20 -11.89 -27.69
CA TRP A 95 -1.13 -11.98 -29.14
C TRP A 95 -1.73 -13.30 -29.59
N LYS A 96 -2.89 -13.23 -30.25
CA LYS A 96 -3.70 -14.40 -30.61
C LYS A 96 -4.00 -15.27 -29.36
N THR A 97 -3.46 -16.48 -29.31
CA THR A 97 -3.61 -17.43 -28.20
C THR A 97 -2.44 -17.38 -27.22
N ASP A 98 -1.36 -16.68 -27.54
CA ASP A 98 -0.19 -16.58 -26.69
C ASP A 98 -0.30 -15.37 -25.76
N SER A 99 0.08 -15.57 -24.51
CA SER A 99 0.21 -14.48 -23.54
C SER A 99 1.59 -14.48 -22.89
N LYS A 100 2.12 -13.29 -22.69
CA LYS A 100 3.35 -13.04 -21.94
C LYS A 100 3.08 -11.98 -20.90
N SER A 101 3.68 -12.15 -19.73
CA SER A 101 3.57 -11.19 -18.64
C SER A 101 4.95 -10.77 -18.14
N CYS A 102 5.01 -9.53 -17.67
CA CYS A 102 6.15 -8.97 -16.97
C CYS A 102 5.64 -8.25 -15.73
N CYS A 103 6.38 -8.33 -14.63
CA CYS A 103 5.95 -7.77 -13.35
C CYS A 103 7.05 -6.90 -12.78
N VAL A 104 6.64 -5.82 -12.14
CA VAL A 104 7.55 -4.91 -11.45
C VAL A 104 7.01 -4.64 -10.05
N LEU A 105 7.89 -4.73 -9.06
CA LEU A 105 7.61 -4.19 -7.73
C LEU A 105 7.58 -2.67 -7.85
N TRP A 106 6.38 -2.09 -7.75
CA TRP A 106 6.18 -0.66 -7.89
C TRP A 106 6.46 0.09 -6.60
N ALA A 107 5.92 -0.41 -5.49
CA ALA A 107 6.02 0.26 -4.21
C ALA A 107 5.97 -0.71 -3.03
N LYS A 108 6.48 -0.26 -1.89
CA LYS A 108 6.28 -0.87 -0.58
C LYS A 108 5.50 0.12 0.30
N VAL A 109 4.29 -0.22 0.67
CA VAL A 109 3.48 0.55 1.61
C VAL A 109 3.81 0.04 3.02
N ALA A 110 4.60 0.79 3.77
CA ALA A 110 4.97 0.42 5.13
C ALA A 110 3.84 0.74 6.11
N GLY A 111 3.44 -0.26 6.90
CA GLY A 111 2.50 -0.05 7.99
C GLY A 111 3.13 0.83 9.08
N ALA A 112 2.40 1.84 9.54
CA ALA A 112 2.82 2.58 10.72
C ALA A 112 2.63 1.69 11.96
N SER A 113 3.73 1.36 12.65
CA SER A 113 3.65 0.57 13.88
C SER A 113 2.85 1.31 14.94
N TYR A 114 1.81 0.66 15.47
CA TYR A 114 1.01 1.18 16.57
C TYR A 114 1.87 1.42 17.81
N ILE A 115 2.88 0.57 18.04
CA ILE A 115 3.80 0.66 19.17
C ILE A 115 4.63 1.94 19.07
N LEU A 116 5.18 2.24 17.89
CA LEU A 116 5.96 3.45 17.67
C LEU A 116 5.11 4.72 17.87
N ARG A 117 3.88 4.74 17.34
CA ARG A 117 2.96 5.88 17.53
C ARG A 117 2.58 6.08 19.00
N ALA A 118 2.21 4.99 19.70
CA ALA A 118 1.87 5.05 21.11
C ALA A 118 3.06 5.50 21.97
N SER A 119 4.25 4.99 21.68
CA SER A 119 5.49 5.37 22.35
C SER A 119 5.87 6.83 22.11
N LEU A 120 5.64 7.36 20.90
CA LEU A 120 5.92 8.76 20.59
C LEU A 120 4.97 9.69 21.35
N LEU A 121 3.68 9.36 21.38
CA LEU A 121 2.67 10.14 22.10
C LEU A 121 2.92 10.14 23.61
N SER A 122 3.28 8.98 24.18
CA SER A 122 3.61 8.91 25.59
C SER A 122 4.85 9.75 25.92
N ALA A 123 5.92 9.64 25.13
CA ALA A 123 7.13 10.43 25.31
C ALA A 123 6.86 11.94 25.25
N ALA A 124 6.05 12.40 24.29
CA ALA A 124 5.65 13.80 24.17
C ALA A 124 4.87 14.27 25.41
N ALA A 125 3.94 13.45 25.92
CA ALA A 125 3.18 13.74 27.13
C ALA A 125 4.09 13.86 28.37
N PHE A 126 5.06 12.94 28.53
CA PHE A 126 6.02 13.00 29.63
C PHE A 126 6.89 14.26 29.58
N ILE A 127 7.41 14.62 28.41
CA ILE A 127 8.22 15.83 28.23
C ILE A 127 7.40 17.07 28.59
N GLY A 128 6.15 17.14 28.12
CA GLY A 128 5.24 18.23 28.45
C GLY A 128 4.99 18.34 29.96
N LEU A 129 4.74 17.21 30.64
CA LEU A 129 4.49 17.19 32.08
C LEU A 129 5.71 17.64 32.89
N VAL A 130 6.92 17.19 32.52
CA VAL A 130 8.17 17.61 33.17
C VAL A 130 8.41 19.11 33.00
N ALA A 131 8.22 19.65 31.78
CA ALA A 131 8.36 21.08 31.53
C ALA A 131 7.37 21.92 32.37
N MET A 132 6.12 21.46 32.49
CA MET A 132 5.11 22.10 33.32
C MET A 132 5.48 22.10 34.81
N VAL A 133 6.00 20.99 35.35
CA VAL A 133 6.45 20.91 36.74
C VAL A 133 7.63 21.86 37.00
N ILE A 134 8.59 21.93 36.09
CA ILE A 134 9.74 22.85 36.21
C ILE A 134 9.28 24.31 36.18
N LEU A 135 8.40 24.68 35.25
CA LEU A 135 7.83 26.02 35.15
C LEU A 135 7.03 26.42 36.39
N ALA A 136 6.20 25.50 36.90
CA ALA A 136 5.42 25.72 38.13
C ALA A 136 6.35 25.88 39.35
N GLY A 137 7.36 25.02 39.49
CA GLY A 137 8.35 25.12 40.55
C GLY A 137 9.14 26.43 40.51
N TYR A 138 9.61 26.83 39.32
CA TYR A 138 10.31 28.11 39.12
C TYR A 138 9.42 29.30 39.47
N SER A 139 8.16 29.29 39.03
CA SER A 139 7.19 30.35 39.33
C SER A 139 6.89 30.45 40.82
N PHE A 140 6.76 29.32 41.51
CA PHE A 140 6.53 29.27 42.95
C PHE A 140 7.71 29.85 43.74
N ILE A 141 8.93 29.42 43.42
CA ILE A 141 10.17 29.95 44.03
C ILE A 141 10.29 31.46 43.77
N TRP A 142 10.01 31.91 42.55
CA TRP A 142 10.02 33.32 42.22
C TRP A 142 9.02 34.13 43.05
N CYS A 143 7.79 33.64 43.20
CA CYS A 143 6.76 34.29 44.00
C CYS A 143 7.15 34.39 45.48
N THR A 144 7.65 33.31 46.08
CA THR A 144 8.04 33.32 47.51
C THR A 144 9.28 34.16 47.78
N LYS A 145 10.17 34.35 46.80
CA LYS A 145 11.34 35.23 46.94
C LYS A 145 10.99 36.72 46.81
N ARG A 146 9.80 37.05 46.29
CA ARG A 146 9.35 38.42 46.03
C ARG A 146 8.45 38.99 47.13
N THR A 147 7.87 38.12 47.97
CA THR A 147 7.19 38.44 49.23
C THR A 147 8.18 38.54 50.37
#